data_AF-A0A2N8KZP8-F1
#
_entry.id   AF-A0A2N8KZP8-F1
#
_cell.length_a   1.000
_cell.length_b   1.000
_cell.length_c   1.000
_cell.angle_alpha   90.00
_cell.angle_beta   90.00
_cell.angle_gamma   90.00
#
_symmetry.space_group_name_H-M   'P 1'
#
loop_
_entity.id
_entity.type
_entity.pdbx_description
1 polymer ?
#
loop_
_entity_poly.entity_id
_entity_poly.type
_entity_poly.pdbx_seq_one_letter_code
_entity_poly.pdbx_strand_id
1 'polypeptide(L)'
;MQFAHRSTQVLVPGEGGRPAMGQTLWQGDDGDTVAGVAWDWVSMSAGVVAMVDPLALVTNLQFLNAEGEVLAPLESARQLNEIVHTLPWQYEVQRALGQH
;
A
#
# COMPACT_ATOMS: atom_id res chain seq x y z
N MET A 1 5.45 -6.67 14.16
CA MET A 1 5.34 -7.34 12.84
C MET A 1 6.00 -6.46 11.79
N GLN A 2 6.84 -7.00 10.91
CA GLN A 2 7.52 -6.25 9.85
C GLN A 2 6.91 -6.62 8.49
N PHE A 3 6.53 -5.62 7.70
CA PHE A 3 5.96 -5.82 6.37
C PHE A 3 7.07 -5.84 5.31
N ALA A 4 7.00 -6.81 4.41
CA ALA A 4 7.86 -6.93 3.24
C ALA A 4 7.05 -6.84 1.95
N HIS A 5 7.70 -6.42 0.87
CA HIS A 5 7.09 -6.37 -0.45
C HIS A 5 6.70 -7.78 -0.89
N ARG A 6 5.46 -7.95 -1.35
CA ARG A 6 4.98 -9.23 -1.90
C ARG A 6 4.77 -9.17 -3.41
N SER A 7 4.12 -8.12 -3.89
CA SER A 7 3.90 -7.93 -5.32
C SER A 7 3.53 -6.50 -5.66
N THR A 8 3.92 -6.05 -6.85
CA THR A 8 3.38 -4.85 -7.48
C THR A 8 2.91 -5.23 -8.88
N GLN A 9 1.69 -4.83 -9.22
CA GLN A 9 1.07 -5.12 -10.51
C GLN A 9 0.72 -3.82 -11.21
N VAL A 10 1.02 -3.74 -12.51
CA VAL A 10 0.59 -2.66 -13.39
C VAL A 10 -0.72 -3.11 -14.05
N LEU A 11 -1.83 -2.48 -13.67
CA LEU A 11 -3.17 -2.80 -14.19
C LEU A 11 -3.48 -1.96 -15.44
N VAL A 12 -3.00 -0.72 -15.44
CA VAL A 12 -3.08 0.21 -16.57
C VAL A 12 -1.65 0.64 -16.90
N PRO A 13 -1.09 0.30 -18.07
CA PRO A 13 0.30 0.62 -18.40
C PRO A 13 0.55 2.12 -18.64
N GLY A 14 -0.50 2.91 -18.84
CA GLY A 14 -0.41 4.34 -19.11
C GLY A 14 0.01 4.63 -20.56
N GLU A 15 -0.97 4.96 -21.42
CA GLU A 15 -0.73 5.29 -22.83
C GLU A 15 -1.44 6.61 -23.20
N GLY A 16 -0.87 7.35 -24.16
CA GLY A 16 -1.53 8.54 -24.74
C GLY A 16 -1.83 9.65 -23.72
N GLY A 17 -0.95 9.85 -22.73
CA GLY A 17 -1.12 10.85 -21.67
C GLY A 17 -1.98 10.38 -20.49
N ARG A 18 -2.48 9.14 -20.49
CA ARG A 18 -3.12 8.53 -19.31
C ARG A 18 -2.05 8.04 -18.33
N PRO A 19 -2.23 8.25 -17.02
CA PRO A 19 -1.27 7.76 -16.05
C PRO A 19 -1.28 6.24 -15.99
N ALA A 20 -0.12 5.64 -15.72
CA ALA A 20 -0.05 4.23 -15.36
C ALA A 20 -0.65 4.03 -13.97
N MET A 21 -1.35 2.92 -13.75
CA MET A 21 -2.00 2.62 -12.48
C MET A 21 -1.86 1.15 -12.15
N GLY A 22 -1.97 0.83 -10.87
CA GLY A 22 -1.92 -0.55 -10.45
C GLY A 22 -2.07 -0.72 -8.97
N GLN A 23 -1.63 -1.87 -8.48
CA GLN A 23 -1.74 -2.26 -7.08
C GLN A 23 -0.39 -2.68 -6.52
N THR A 24 -0.21 -2.48 -5.22
CA THR A 24 0.90 -3.08 -4.48
C THR A 24 0.38 -3.81 -3.26
N LEU A 25 0.99 -4.95 -2.94
CA LEU A 25 0.68 -5.79 -1.79
C LEU A 25 1.93 -5.95 -0.93
N TRP A 26 1.75 -5.73 0.36
CA TRP A 26 2.76 -5.88 1.39
C TRP A 26 2.26 -6.87 2.44
N GLN A 27 3.15 -7.73 2.90
CA GLN A 27 2.81 -8.80 3.82
C GLN A 27 3.75 -8.83 5.02
N GLY A 28 3.19 -8.95 6.21
CA GLY A 28 3.90 -9.25 7.45
C GLY A 28 3.55 -10.66 7.91
N ASP A 29 4.53 -11.34 8.49
CA ASP A 29 4.40 -12.70 9.01
C ASP A 29 5.06 -12.75 10.39
N ASP A 30 4.36 -13.29 11.39
CA ASP A 30 4.90 -13.52 12.74
C ASP A 30 5.03 -15.01 13.12
N GLY A 31 4.90 -15.91 12.14
CA GLY A 31 5.02 -17.37 12.29
C GLY A 31 3.67 -18.07 12.46
N ASP A 32 2.69 -17.42 13.09
CA ASP A 32 1.35 -17.96 13.33
C ASP A 32 0.27 -17.23 12.52
N THR A 33 0.53 -15.98 12.14
CA THR A 33 -0.44 -15.11 11.47
C THR A 33 0.17 -14.35 10.30
N VAL A 34 -0.59 -14.26 9.22
CA VAL A 34 -0.23 -13.46 8.04
C VAL A 34 -1.08 -12.21 7.98
N ALA A 35 -0.44 -11.05 8.02
CA ALA A 35 -1.09 -9.76 7.78
C ALA A 35 -0.75 -9.25 6.38
N GLY A 36 -1.75 -8.69 5.69
CA GLY A 36 -1.60 -8.08 4.38
C GLY A 36 -2.16 -6.66 4.36
N VAL A 37 -1.49 -5.79 3.63
CA VAL A 37 -2.01 -4.47 3.27
C VAL A 37 -1.75 -4.21 1.79
N ALA A 38 -2.78 -3.78 1.08
CA ALA A 38 -2.73 -3.46 -0.33
C ALA A 38 -3.44 -2.15 -0.63
N TRP A 39 -2.96 -1.44 -1.65
CA TRP A 39 -3.57 -0.21 -2.12
C TRP A 39 -3.28 0.01 -3.59
N ASP A 40 -4.10 0.87 -4.19
CA ASP A 40 -3.93 1.34 -5.55
C ASP A 40 -2.91 2.49 -5.61
N TRP A 41 -2.10 2.48 -6.67
CA TRP A 41 -1.15 3.54 -6.99
C TRP A 41 -1.39 4.10 -8.39
N VAL A 42 -0.95 5.34 -8.59
CA VAL A 42 -0.97 6.04 -9.87
C VAL A 42 0.39 6.69 -10.12
N SER A 43 0.93 6.49 -11.32
CA SER A 43 2.10 7.21 -11.81
C SER A 43 1.67 8.54 -12.40
N MET A 44 2.09 9.62 -11.76
CA MET A 44 1.92 11.00 -12.23
C MET A 44 3.06 11.39 -13.17
N SER A 45 2.97 12.60 -13.72
CA SER A 45 4.06 13.19 -14.51
C SER A 45 5.36 13.30 -13.69
N ALA A 46 6.49 13.34 -14.39
CA ALA A 46 7.83 13.44 -13.80
C ALA A 46 8.24 12.27 -12.88
N GLY A 47 7.68 11.07 -13.08
CA GLY A 47 8.09 9.84 -12.37
C GLY A 47 7.62 9.76 -10.91
N VAL A 48 6.74 10.68 -10.50
CA VAL A 48 6.12 10.67 -9.18
C VAL A 48 5.07 9.57 -9.13
N VAL A 49 5.14 8.69 -8.13
CA VAL A 49 4.11 7.69 -7.86
C VAL A 49 3.34 8.12 -6.60
N ALA A 50 2.01 8.13 -6.69
CA ALA A 50 1.12 8.48 -5.59
C ALA A 50 0.17 7.34 -5.25
N MET A 51 -0.27 7.28 -4.00
CA MET A 51 -1.40 6.45 -3.59
C MET A 51 -2.70 7.08 -4.10
N VAL A 52 -3.62 6.27 -4.61
CA VAL A 52 -4.88 6.77 -5.20
C VAL A 52 -5.82 7.32 -4.13
N ASP A 53 -6.03 6.57 -3.05
CA ASP A 53 -6.88 6.97 -1.93
C ASP A 53 -6.34 6.41 -0.60
N PRO A 54 -5.90 7.28 0.34
CA PRO A 54 -5.37 6.87 1.65
C PRO A 54 -6.41 6.31 2.62
N LEU A 55 -7.70 6.30 2.25
CA LEU A 55 -8.76 5.67 3.03
C LEU A 55 -9.22 4.34 2.43
N ALA A 56 -8.77 3.98 1.22
CA ALA A 56 -9.21 2.79 0.49
C ALA A 56 -8.19 1.63 0.53
N LEU A 57 -7.41 1.53 1.60
CA LEU A 57 -6.49 0.40 1.78
C LEU A 57 -7.28 -0.88 2.06
N VAL A 58 -6.89 -1.97 1.40
CA VAL A 58 -7.43 -3.31 1.64
C VAL A 58 -6.50 -4.04 2.59
N THR A 59 -7.01 -4.47 3.74
CA THR A 59 -6.22 -5.17 4.75
C THR A 59 -7.06 -6.20 5.51
N ASN A 60 -6.40 -7.20 6.08
CA ASN A 60 -6.98 -8.12 7.07
C ASN A 60 -6.57 -7.76 8.52
N LEU A 61 -5.92 -6.61 8.73
CA LEU A 61 -5.56 -6.11 10.05
C LEU A 61 -6.78 -5.54 10.80
N GLN A 62 -6.81 -5.76 12.11
CA GLN A 62 -7.69 -5.07 13.03
C GLN A 62 -6.84 -4.39 14.09
N PHE A 63 -7.02 -3.07 14.24
CA PHE A 63 -6.33 -2.29 15.27
C PHE A 63 -7.20 -2.20 16.51
N LEU A 64 -6.57 -2.34 17.66
CA LEU A 64 -7.20 -2.24 18.97
C LEU A 64 -6.63 -1.05 19.75
N ASN A 65 -7.44 -0.43 20.59
CA ASN A 65 -6.97 0.53 21.61
C ASN A 65 -6.30 -0.22 22.79
N ALA A 66 -5.87 0.52 23.81
CA ALA A 66 -5.21 -0.07 24.98
C ALA A 66 -6.16 -0.96 25.81
N GLU A 67 -7.46 -0.72 25.69
CA GLU A 67 -8.54 -1.45 26.35
C GLU A 67 -8.95 -2.73 25.58
N GLY A 68 -8.39 -2.95 24.38
CA GLY A 68 -8.67 -4.11 23.54
C GLY A 68 -9.90 -3.96 22.64
N GLU A 69 -10.45 -2.76 22.51
CA GLU A 69 -11.59 -2.44 21.65
C GLU A 69 -11.13 -2.05 20.25
N VAL A 70 -11.94 -2.37 19.24
CA VAL A 70 -11.63 -2.06 17.84
C VAL A 70 -11.63 -0.55 17.61
N LEU A 71 -10.55 -0.05 17.02
CA LEU A 71 -10.42 1.37 16.64
C LEU A 71 -11.49 1.78 15.63
N ALA A 72 -11.92 3.03 15.69
CA ALA A 72 -12.83 3.56 14.68
C ALA A 72 -12.20 3.53 13.28
N PRO A 73 -12.99 3.49 12.19
CA PRO A 73 -12.46 3.33 10.84
C PRO A 73 -11.39 4.37 10.46
N LEU A 74 -11.59 5.64 10.84
CA LEU A 74 -10.64 6.71 10.53
C LEU A 74 -9.31 6.56 11.31
N GLU A 75 -9.38 6.06 12.54
CA GLU A 75 -8.20 5.80 13.35
C GLU A 75 -7.42 4.60 12.81
N SER A 76 -8.12 3.54 12.41
CA SER A 76 -7.52 2.39 11.72
C SER A 76 -6.84 2.81 10.41
N ALA A 77 -7.49 3.65 9.61
CA ALA A 77 -6.90 4.21 8.40
C ALA A 77 -5.63 5.02 8.70
N ARG A 78 -5.62 5.82 9.77
CA ARG A 78 -4.41 6.52 10.21
C ARG A 78 -3.27 5.55 10.53
N GLN A 79 -3.54 4.49 11.29
CA GLN A 79 -2.51 3.48 11.62
C GLN A 79 -1.98 2.76 10.38
N LEU A 80 -2.84 2.45 9.41
CA LEU A 80 -2.43 1.87 8.13
C LEU A 80 -1.51 2.81 7.35
N ASN A 81 -1.83 4.11 7.31
CA ASN A 81 -0.99 5.08 6.63
C ASN A 81 0.38 5.23 7.29
N GLU A 82 0.48 5.16 8.62
CA GLU A 82 1.77 5.10 9.31
C GLU A 82 2.60 3.89 8.88
N ILE A 83 1.98 2.71 8.72
CA ILE A 83 2.66 1.53 8.16
C ILE A 83 3.17 1.86 6.76
N VAL A 84 2.30 2.35 5.86
CA VAL A 84 2.67 2.68 4.47
C VAL A 84 3.86 3.63 4.38
N HIS A 85 3.91 4.66 5.23
CA HIS A 85 5.01 5.63 5.24
C HIS A 85 6.38 5.00 5.57
N THR A 86 6.41 3.85 6.24
CA THR A 86 7.66 3.12 6.54
C THR A 86 8.13 2.20 5.42
N LEU A 87 7.30 1.97 4.40
CA LEU A 87 7.57 1.00 3.35
C LEU A 87 8.20 1.67 2.12
N PRO A 88 9.23 1.09 1.49
CA PRO A 88 9.83 1.63 0.26
C PRO A 88 8.96 1.35 -0.98
N TRP A 89 7.66 1.58 -0.89
CA TRP A 89 6.69 1.12 -1.90
C TRP A 89 6.77 1.87 -3.21
N GLN A 90 7.12 3.16 -3.19
CA GLN A 90 7.28 3.94 -4.42
C GLN A 90 8.42 3.39 -5.28
N TYR A 91 9.50 2.94 -4.65
CA TYR A 91 10.62 2.28 -5.31
C TYR A 91 10.19 0.97 -5.98
N GLU A 92 9.41 0.13 -5.28
CA GLU A 92 8.88 -1.12 -5.82
C GLU A 92 7.96 -0.89 -7.05
N VAL A 93 7.17 0.19 -7.03
CA VAL A 93 6.37 0.62 -8.17
C VAL A 93 7.23 1.12 -9.32
N GLN A 94 8.20 1.98 -9.07
CA GLN A 94 9.12 2.47 -10.10
C GLN A 94 9.90 1.31 -10.76
N ARG A 95 10.32 0.32 -9.97
CA ARG A 95 10.94 -0.91 -10.49
C ARG A 95 9.99 -1.68 -11.39
N ALA A 96 8.73 -1.83 -11.00
CA ALA A 96 7.71 -2.51 -11.82
C ALA A 96 7.39 -1.75 -13.11
N LEU A 97 7.50 -0.42 -13.11
CA LEU A 97 7.35 0.44 -14.30
C LEU A 97 8.62 0.49 -15.18
N GLY A 98 9.74 -0.09 -14.75
CA GLY A 98 11.02 -0.01 -15.46
C GLY A 98 11.69 1.37 -15.41
N GLN A 99 11.39 2.20 -14.41
CA GLN A 99 11.85 3.59 -14.28
C GLN A 99 13.09 3.74 -13.37
N HIS A 100 14.03 2.81 -13.46
CA HIS A 100 15.13 2.65 -12.50
C HIS A 100 16.47 3.18 -12.99
#